data_AF-A0A381NI53-F1
#
_entry.id   AF-A0A381NI53-F1
#
_cell.length_a   1.000
_cell.length_b   1.000
_cell.length_c   1.000
_cell.angle_alpha   90.00
_cell.angle_beta   90.00
_cell.angle_gamma   90.00
#
_symmetry.space_group_name_H-M   'P 1'
#
loop_
_entity.id
_entity.type
_entity.pdbx_description
1 polymer ?
#
loop_
_entity_poly.entity_id
_entity_poly.type
_entity_poly.pdbx_seq_one_letter_code
_entity_poly.pdbx_strand_id
1 'polypeptide(L)'
;MKKFQINLFYLIVLLQIFFAGCSSKDSSNSSEDALDSAVVTADNNTTATELILKEVTAVETPTTDTTPNYTFSSTKAGTITYGGSCSSSTTVAVTGNNTITLNTLSDGTYSDCTITVTDNAGN
;
A
#
# COMPACT_ATOMS: atom_id res chain seq x y z
N MET A 1 -21.92 -26.32 -11.96
CA MET A 1 -20.50 -25.95 -11.78
C MET A 1 -20.47 -24.43 -11.86
N LYS A 2 -20.24 -23.77 -10.74
CA LYS A 2 -20.34 -22.32 -10.66
C LYS A 2 -18.92 -21.75 -10.56
N LYS A 3 -18.63 -20.79 -11.42
CA LYS A 3 -17.27 -20.38 -11.79
C LYS A 3 -17.14 -18.89 -11.53
N PHE A 4 -16.18 -18.52 -10.70
CA PHE A 4 -15.89 -17.13 -10.34
C PHE A 4 -14.81 -16.56 -11.25
N GLN A 5 -14.91 -15.28 -11.61
CA GLN A 5 -13.94 -14.58 -12.46
C GLN A 5 -13.46 -13.31 -11.75
N ILE A 6 -12.31 -13.36 -11.06
CA ILE A 6 -11.58 -12.20 -10.53
C ILE A 6 -10.64 -11.70 -11.64
N ASN A 7 -10.95 -10.55 -12.23
CA ASN A 7 -10.12 -9.93 -13.25
C ASN A 7 -9.35 -8.76 -12.62
N LEU A 8 -8.24 -9.05 -11.97
CA LEU A 8 -7.43 -8.07 -11.23
C LEU A 8 -6.47 -7.28 -12.14
N PHE A 9 -6.91 -6.91 -13.36
CA PHE A 9 -6.00 -6.35 -14.37
C PHE A 9 -5.98 -4.83 -14.48
N TYR A 10 -6.75 -4.09 -13.69
CA TYR A 10 -6.73 -2.63 -13.76
C TYR A 10 -6.97 -2.05 -12.38
N LEU A 11 -5.93 -1.44 -11.78
CA LEU A 11 -5.93 -0.12 -11.13
C LEU A 11 -4.75 0.08 -10.13
N ILE A 12 -3.50 -0.25 -10.49
CA ILE A 12 -2.30 0.20 -9.71
C ILE A 12 -1.76 1.55 -10.23
N VAL A 13 -2.58 2.33 -10.95
CA VAL A 13 -2.21 3.67 -11.41
C VAL A 13 -3.35 4.64 -11.16
N LEU A 14 -3.66 4.92 -9.88
CA LEU A 14 -4.42 6.12 -9.52
C LEU A 14 -3.46 7.28 -9.27
N LEU A 15 -3.13 7.91 -10.39
CA LEU A 15 -2.99 9.35 -10.58
C LEU A 15 -2.70 10.18 -9.32
N GLN A 16 -1.44 10.59 -9.23
CA GLN A 16 -0.90 11.60 -8.34
C GLN A 16 -1.72 12.90 -8.46
N ILE A 17 -2.60 13.18 -7.50
CA ILE A 17 -3.01 14.56 -7.23
C ILE A 17 -2.19 15.05 -6.05
N PHE A 18 -1.00 15.56 -6.39
CA PHE A 18 -0.25 16.45 -5.54
C PHE A 18 -1.08 17.72 -5.29
N PHE A 19 -1.64 17.86 -4.09
CA PHE A 19 -1.74 19.17 -3.46
C PHE A 19 -0.94 19.12 -2.16
N ALA A 20 0.39 19.20 -2.31
CA ALA A 20 1.26 19.66 -1.23
C ALA A 20 0.97 21.15 -0.99
N GLY A 21 -0.05 21.44 -0.17
CA GLY A 21 -0.20 22.73 0.47
C GLY A 21 0.90 22.89 1.51
N CYS A 22 2.08 23.33 1.10
CA CYS A 22 3.13 23.69 2.03
C CYS A 22 2.77 25.04 2.68
N SER A 23 2.39 25.02 3.95
CA SER A 23 2.48 26.21 4.81
C SER A 23 3.42 25.90 5.96
N SER A 24 4.71 26.08 5.70
CA SER A 24 5.69 26.34 6.75
C SER A 24 6.57 27.45 6.20
N LYS A 25 6.36 28.66 6.73
CA LYS A 25 7.24 29.79 6.50
C LYS A 25 8.56 29.46 7.22
N ASP A 26 9.60 29.14 6.48
CA ASP A 26 10.95 29.25 7.01
C ASP A 26 11.22 30.72 7.32
N SER A 27 11.57 31.01 8.56
CA SER A 27 12.16 32.27 8.97
C SER A 27 13.56 31.97 9.47
N SER A 28 14.53 32.02 8.57
CA SER A 28 15.95 32.04 8.91
C SER A 28 16.28 33.44 9.44
N ASN A 29 16.71 33.55 10.69
CA ASN A 29 17.57 34.67 11.09
C ASN A 29 18.80 34.10 11.79
N SER A 30 19.93 34.18 11.09
CA SER A 30 21.26 33.99 11.62
C SER A 30 21.60 35.12 12.58
N SER A 31 21.90 34.80 13.84
CA SER A 31 22.80 35.60 14.66
C SER A 31 23.51 34.70 15.66
N GLU A 32 24.84 34.76 15.57
CA GLU A 32 25.84 34.05 16.36
C GLU A 32 25.66 34.29 17.87
N ASP A 33 25.68 33.21 18.66
CA ASP A 33 26.13 33.22 20.05
C ASP A 33 26.65 31.82 20.40
N ALA A 34 27.84 31.77 20.99
CA ALA A 34 28.60 30.54 21.18
C ALA A 34 28.26 29.89 22.53
N LEU A 35 27.73 28.66 22.52
CA LEU A 35 28.00 27.70 23.58
C LEU A 35 27.94 26.25 23.07
N ASP A 36 29.07 25.60 23.26
CA ASP A 36 29.43 24.21 22.98
C ASP A 36 28.46 23.18 23.59
N SER A 37 27.87 22.35 22.74
CA SER A 37 27.43 20.99 23.10
C SER A 37 27.17 20.19 21.82
N ALA A 38 28.22 19.50 21.37
CA ALA A 38 28.25 18.40 20.40
C ALA A 38 26.92 18.09 19.66
N VAL A 39 26.60 18.88 18.63
CA VAL A 39 25.58 18.50 17.65
C VAL A 39 26.24 17.56 16.64
N VAL A 40 26.24 16.27 16.95
CA VAL A 40 26.21 15.26 15.89
C VAL A 40 24.77 15.25 15.40
N THR A 41 24.43 16.20 14.53
CA THR A 41 23.23 16.07 13.70
C THR A 41 23.46 14.85 12.82
N ALA A 42 22.98 13.70 13.28
CA ALA A 42 22.75 12.57 12.39
C ALA A 42 21.88 13.09 11.25
N ASP A 43 22.48 13.18 10.06
CA ASP A 43 21.76 13.33 8.81
C ASP A 43 20.78 12.16 8.71
N ASN A 44 19.54 12.38 9.13
CA ASN A 44 18.45 11.44 8.93
C ASN A 44 17.88 11.62 7.52
N ASN A 45 18.75 11.52 6.51
CA ASN A 45 18.33 11.24 5.15
C ASN A 45 17.86 9.78 5.08
N THR A 46 16.70 9.53 5.69
CA THR A 46 15.93 8.33 5.42
C THR A 46 15.61 8.36 3.93
N THR A 47 16.29 7.53 3.15
CA THR A 47 15.95 7.31 1.75
C THR A 47 14.54 6.72 1.72
N ALA A 48 13.53 7.58 1.54
CA ALA A 48 12.15 7.17 1.38
C ALA A 48 12.05 6.40 0.08
N THR A 49 12.19 5.08 0.16
CA THR A 49 11.92 4.19 -0.98
C THR A 49 10.47 4.42 -1.40
N GLU A 50 10.13 4.40 -2.68
CA GLU A 50 8.73 4.54 -3.10
C GLU A 50 7.91 3.30 -2.66
N LEU A 51 6.64 3.49 -2.33
CA LEU A 51 5.71 2.37 -2.08
C LEU A 51 5.29 1.79 -3.44
N ILE A 52 5.67 0.53 -3.70
CA ILE A 52 5.36 -0.17 -4.93
C ILE A 52 4.69 -1.49 -4.57
N LEU A 53 3.54 -1.76 -5.20
CA LEU A 53 2.85 -3.03 -5.12
C LEU A 53 2.98 -3.80 -6.43
N LYS A 54 3.21 -5.11 -6.35
CA LYS A 54 3.26 -5.99 -7.52
C LYS A 54 2.54 -7.29 -7.25
N GLU A 55 1.67 -7.72 -8.17
CA GLU A 55 1.06 -9.04 -8.13
C GLU A 55 2.12 -10.15 -8.24
N VAL A 56 2.04 -11.13 -7.34
CA VAL A 56 2.92 -12.31 -7.31
C VAL A 56 2.14 -13.55 -7.71
N THR A 57 0.95 -13.73 -7.12
CA THR A 57 0.05 -14.84 -7.41
C THR A 57 -1.37 -14.29 -7.53
N ALA A 58 -1.87 -14.26 -8.76
CA ALA A 58 -3.26 -13.94 -9.05
C ALA A 58 -4.21 -15.03 -8.51
N VAL A 59 -5.48 -14.69 -8.33
CA VAL A 59 -6.50 -15.70 -8.11
C VAL A 59 -6.77 -16.44 -9.43
N GLU A 60 -6.71 -17.77 -9.41
CA GLU A 60 -7.00 -18.57 -10.59
C GLU A 60 -8.46 -18.41 -11.02
N THR A 61 -8.70 -18.17 -12.32
CA THR A 61 -10.04 -18.00 -12.87
C THR A 61 -10.22 -18.85 -14.14
N PRO A 62 -11.33 -19.60 -14.27
CA PRO A 62 -12.37 -19.79 -13.26
C PRO A 62 -11.94 -20.69 -12.09
N THR A 63 -12.42 -20.39 -10.89
CA THR A 63 -12.25 -21.27 -9.70
C THR A 63 -13.59 -21.65 -9.07
N THR A 64 -13.59 -22.75 -8.31
CA THR A 64 -14.69 -23.17 -7.40
C THR A 64 -14.37 -22.91 -5.92
N ASP A 65 -13.16 -22.42 -5.63
CA ASP A 65 -12.78 -22.00 -4.28
C ASP A 65 -13.50 -20.68 -3.95
N THR A 66 -14.29 -20.69 -2.89
CA THR A 66 -15.03 -19.52 -2.42
C THR A 66 -14.18 -18.61 -1.52
N THR A 67 -13.00 -19.03 -1.09
CA THR A 67 -12.07 -18.29 -0.23
C THR A 67 -10.65 -18.28 -0.82
N PRO A 68 -10.48 -17.76 -2.05
CA PRO A 68 -9.20 -17.87 -2.75
C PRO A 68 -8.10 -17.07 -2.07
N ASN A 69 -6.87 -17.56 -2.24
CA ASN A 69 -5.67 -16.83 -1.84
C ASN A 69 -5.21 -15.89 -2.96
N TYR A 70 -4.76 -14.70 -2.58
CA TYR A 70 -4.11 -13.74 -3.46
C TYR A 70 -2.76 -13.33 -2.83
N THR A 71 -1.70 -13.23 -3.64
CA THR A 71 -0.40 -12.79 -3.14
C THR A 71 0.12 -11.60 -3.96
N PHE A 72 0.49 -10.54 -3.25
CA PHE A 72 1.19 -9.39 -3.81
C PHE A 72 2.49 -9.15 -3.04
N SER A 73 3.42 -8.40 -3.62
CA SER A 73 4.62 -7.91 -2.94
C SER A 73 4.52 -6.42 -2.69
N SER A 74 5.09 -5.95 -1.59
CA SER A 74 5.20 -4.54 -1.23
C SER A 74 6.65 -4.17 -0.90
N THR A 75 7.09 -2.99 -1.33
CA THR A 75 8.39 -2.44 -0.91
C THR A 75 8.39 -1.96 0.54
N LYS A 76 7.22 -1.71 1.14
CA LYS A 76 7.06 -1.25 2.53
C LYS A 76 5.97 -1.99 3.29
N ALA A 77 6.10 -2.00 4.62
CA ALA A 77 4.98 -2.31 5.49
C ALA A 77 3.92 -1.21 5.44
N GLY A 78 2.66 -1.57 5.71
CA GLY A 78 1.55 -0.62 5.69
C GLY A 78 0.22 -1.23 6.10
N THR A 79 -0.82 -0.41 6.13
CA THR A 79 -2.21 -0.84 6.37
C THR A 79 -2.85 -1.23 5.05
N ILE A 80 -3.49 -2.40 5.01
CA ILE A 80 -4.27 -2.86 3.84
C ILE A 80 -5.70 -2.38 3.98
N THR A 81 -6.23 -1.79 2.91
CA THR A 81 -7.64 -1.48 2.75
C THR A 81 -8.19 -2.16 1.50
N TYR A 82 -9.43 -2.64 1.60
CA TYR A 82 -10.13 -3.35 0.53
C TYR A 82 -11.23 -2.47 -0.04
N GLY A 83 -11.41 -2.51 -1.36
CA GLY A 83 -12.49 -1.84 -2.07
C GLY A 83 -13.23 -2.79 -3.02
N GLY A 84 -14.41 -2.36 -3.45
CA GLY A 84 -15.31 -3.16 -4.29
C GLY A 84 -15.94 -4.32 -3.53
N SER A 85 -16.00 -5.48 -4.18
CA SER A 85 -16.77 -6.65 -3.70
C SER A 85 -15.95 -7.70 -2.93
N CYS A 86 -14.67 -7.46 -2.65
CA CYS A 86 -13.85 -8.36 -1.81
C CYS A 86 -13.45 -7.73 -0.48
N SER A 87 -13.17 -8.62 0.46
CA SER A 87 -12.62 -8.29 1.77
C SER A 87 -11.76 -9.44 2.29
N SER A 88 -10.89 -9.16 3.25
CA SER A 88 -10.16 -10.16 4.02
C SER A 88 -10.00 -9.66 5.46
N SER A 89 -9.74 -10.57 6.39
CA SER A 89 -9.37 -10.23 7.76
C SER A 89 -7.94 -9.70 7.88
N THR A 90 -7.08 -9.92 6.88
CA THR A 90 -5.70 -9.41 6.87
C THR A 90 -5.70 -7.91 6.59
N THR A 91 -5.26 -7.10 7.55
CA THR A 91 -5.24 -5.62 7.44
C THR A 91 -3.84 -5.01 7.47
N VAL A 92 -2.80 -5.84 7.51
CA VAL A 92 -1.40 -5.40 7.61
C VAL A 92 -0.59 -6.02 6.50
N ALA A 93 0.15 -5.19 5.77
CA ALA A 93 1.16 -5.60 4.82
C ALA A 93 2.56 -5.45 5.43
N VAL A 94 3.47 -6.33 5.06
CA VAL A 94 4.90 -6.26 5.35
C VAL A 94 5.69 -6.05 4.07
N THR A 95 6.95 -5.62 4.19
CA THR A 95 7.88 -5.61 3.05
C THR A 95 8.11 -7.04 2.56
N GLY A 96 8.07 -7.23 1.24
CA GLY A 96 8.13 -8.54 0.60
C GLY A 96 6.74 -9.06 0.26
N ASN A 97 6.59 -10.40 0.23
CA ASN A 97 5.35 -11.06 -0.20
C ASN A 97 4.31 -11.09 0.91
N ASN A 98 3.07 -10.77 0.54
CA ASN A 98 1.89 -10.73 1.39
C ASN A 98 0.82 -11.63 0.78
N THR A 99 0.57 -12.77 1.40
CA THR A 99 -0.53 -13.66 1.03
C THR A 99 -1.74 -13.32 1.90
N ILE A 100 -2.85 -13.02 1.25
CA ILE A 100 -4.15 -12.81 1.88
C ILE A 100 -5.10 -13.91 1.44
N THR A 101 -5.98 -14.31 2.35
CA THR A 101 -7.11 -15.18 2.04
C THR A 101 -8.36 -14.31 1.98
N LEU A 102 -9.03 -14.26 0.82
CA LEU A 102 -10.27 -13.52 0.70
C LEU A 102 -11.39 -14.21 1.49
N ASN A 103 -12.26 -13.40 2.08
CA ASN A 103 -13.49 -13.88 2.71
C ASN A 103 -14.38 -14.57 1.67
N THR A 104 -15.34 -15.37 2.14
CA THR A 104 -16.26 -16.13 1.29
C THR A 104 -16.93 -15.24 0.23
N LEU A 105 -16.68 -15.55 -1.04
CA LEU A 105 -17.27 -14.91 -2.21
C LEU A 105 -18.43 -15.79 -2.74
N SER A 106 -19.53 -15.15 -3.19
CA SER A 106 -20.67 -15.81 -3.85
C SER A 106 -20.55 -15.80 -5.37
N ASP A 107 -21.11 -16.79 -6.08
CA ASP A 107 -20.85 -17.01 -7.52
C ASP A 107 -20.99 -15.72 -8.34
N GLY A 108 -19.91 -15.31 -9.03
CA GLY A 108 -19.92 -14.07 -9.80
C GLY A 108 -18.58 -13.64 -10.39
N THR A 109 -18.60 -12.49 -11.06
CA THR A 109 -17.42 -11.80 -11.60
C THR A 109 -17.05 -10.65 -10.66
N TYR A 110 -15.77 -10.56 -10.30
CA TYR A 110 -15.21 -9.64 -9.32
C TYR A 110 -14.11 -8.79 -9.99
N SER A 111 -14.54 -7.85 -10.84
CA SER A 111 -13.63 -6.92 -11.54
C SER A 111 -13.43 -5.60 -10.81
N ASP A 112 -14.15 -5.38 -9.71
CA ASP A 112 -14.13 -4.17 -8.89
C ASP A 112 -13.24 -4.30 -7.63
N CYS A 113 -12.63 -5.47 -7.43
CA CYS A 113 -11.75 -5.74 -6.31
C CYS A 113 -10.49 -4.88 -6.34
N THR A 114 -10.28 -4.10 -5.28
CA THR A 114 -9.06 -3.30 -5.11
C THR A 114 -8.41 -3.59 -3.77
N ILE A 115 -7.08 -3.64 -3.76
CA ILE A 115 -6.24 -3.74 -2.56
C ILE A 115 -5.33 -2.53 -2.55
N THR A 116 -5.44 -1.70 -1.52
CA THR A 116 -4.59 -0.52 -1.33
C THR A 116 -3.77 -0.72 -0.08
N VAL A 117 -2.47 -0.45 -0.16
CA VAL A 117 -1.58 -0.41 1.00
C VAL A 117 -1.25 1.05 1.26
N THR A 118 -1.35 1.48 2.52
CA THR A 118 -0.91 2.81 2.96
C THR A 118 0.25 2.68 3.93
N ASP A 119 1.39 3.27 3.59
CA ASP A 119 2.58 3.23 4.46
C ASP A 119 2.51 4.27 5.60
N ASN A 120 3.51 4.26 6.50
CA ASN A 120 3.58 5.22 7.61
C ASN A 120 3.73 6.69 7.19
N ALA A 121 4.17 6.95 5.96
CA ALA A 121 4.27 8.28 5.40
C ALA A 121 2.97 8.73 4.71
N GLY A 122 1.94 7.86 4.66
CA GLY A 122 0.64 8.16 4.07
C GLY A 122 0.61 8.05 2.55
N ASN A 123 1.59 7.38 1.94
CA ASN A 123 1.59 7.08 0.50
C ASN A 123 0.58 5.99 0.16
#